data_AF-R5BSF1-F1
#
_entry.id   AF-R5BSF1-F1
#
_cell.length_a   1.000
_cell.length_b   1.000
_cell.length_c   1.000
_cell.angle_alpha   90.00
_cell.angle_beta   90.00
_cell.angle_gamma   90.00
#
_symmetry.space_group_name_H-M   'P 1'
#
loop_
_entity.id
_entity.type
_entity.pdbx_description
1 polymer ?
#
loop_
_entity_poly.entity_id
_entity_poly.type
_entity_poly.pdbx_seq_one_letter_code
_entity_poly.pdbx_strand_id
1 'polypeptide(L)'
;MSEIEKKEEWYLNIDYREAKEIIRNKLQGMTQNFIGIGFYLRQIKETEGFQKDGYASVYEFAEDQYGIKRSTAVRWMQMNEKFSQGGYSPFLDSGYKDFGKSQLQEMLYLDSEQLEEVKPEMTVREIREIRTPDPELEEQLPGQMSVEDFPEVLPEQEEQQAEEIKVELQKPTEKVREYLDAFARRFLKIHWNWFLENHQNRVRDVTTSPILIRQEFCEGKDRTYYFEIEEETASIKLFDDYVQLWSEDHEYMGDFDWFYLAAAIQSMWNVVSLEKVQQKTEEEQTNEEVCDVAQPENIDCKPEQSSCPPGQTSCPRENWGTSDEDQLQGWRECAACWNHYKKLHEHDEEIPKEENVGIEIPQDIMEEVTEPVEDYQEIPEENEPVIVEQPEGIAIVDVPSEPELYEEVSEKTDIDIAREENEKARMYLEMLTEEFSQNDIRVRKQKILVAALAGYIHDLDMVLNPPEEPEQLELPKLRNNDQRKEWLNNYKDWGLWYRDENIDVNYYKYDFEDGSRLVVAEYPQREQAWKCVPRDEHYYHLLEKGRRKAGTTDEIYDHQYIQYADSETYLVEFLKNLQKGEK
;
A
#
# COMPACT_ATOMS: atom_id res chain seq x y z
N MET A 1 -5.99 -23.44 45.19
CA MET A 1 -5.40 -22.24 44.57
C MET A 1 -6.13 -22.05 43.25
N SER A 2 -7.30 -21.39 43.34
CA SER A 2 -7.86 -20.53 42.29
C SER A 2 -6.86 -19.40 42.02
N GLU A 3 -6.85 -18.64 40.93
CA GLU A 3 -7.73 -18.41 39.80
C GLU A 3 -6.83 -18.35 38.56
N ILE A 4 -7.17 -19.04 37.47
CA ILE A 4 -6.74 -18.63 36.13
C ILE A 4 -7.93 -17.88 35.58
N GLU A 5 -7.97 -16.59 35.90
CA GLU A 5 -8.95 -15.64 35.36
C GLU A 5 -8.94 -15.77 33.83
N LYS A 6 -10.13 -16.05 33.28
CA LYS A 6 -10.43 -15.70 31.90
C LYS A 6 -10.10 -14.22 31.77
N LYS A 7 -9.12 -13.86 30.93
CA LYS A 7 -8.94 -12.48 30.49
C LYS A 7 -10.21 -12.10 29.75
N GLU A 8 -11.16 -11.51 30.45
CA GLU A 8 -12.24 -10.78 29.83
C GLU A 8 -11.59 -9.71 28.94
N GLU A 9 -12.09 -9.58 27.72
CA GLU A 9 -11.67 -8.59 26.74
C GLU A 9 -12.14 -7.20 27.22
N TRP A 10 -11.56 -6.74 28.33
CA TRP A 10 -11.89 -5.51 29.05
C TRP A 10 -11.80 -4.27 28.14
N TYR A 11 -11.09 -4.39 27.02
CA TYR A 11 -10.93 -3.37 25.99
C TYR A 11 -12.14 -3.19 25.07
N LEU A 12 -13.12 -4.10 25.09
CA LEU A 12 -14.34 -4.00 24.26
C LEU A 12 -15.40 -3.06 24.85
N ASN A 13 -15.36 -2.77 26.16
CA ASN A 13 -16.36 -1.97 26.87
C ASN A 13 -15.76 -0.77 27.63
N ILE A 14 -14.71 -0.13 27.07
CA ILE A 14 -14.09 1.06 27.67
C ILE A 14 -14.92 2.31 27.36
N ASP A 15 -15.32 3.07 28.39
CA ASP A 15 -15.96 4.38 28.21
C ASP A 15 -14.98 5.49 27.81
N TYR A 16 -15.46 6.56 27.19
CA TYR A 16 -14.66 7.71 26.73
C TYR A 16 -13.78 8.31 27.84
N ARG A 17 -14.29 8.38 29.07
CA ARG A 17 -13.51 8.90 30.21
C ARG A 17 -12.34 7.98 30.57
N GLU A 18 -12.59 6.68 30.59
CA GLU A 18 -11.59 5.66 30.90
C GLU A 18 -10.53 5.59 29.80
N ALA A 19 -10.92 5.68 28.53
CA ALA A 19 -9.99 5.74 27.40
C ALA A 19 -9.02 6.94 27.51
N LYS A 20 -9.54 8.12 27.87
CA LYS A 20 -8.71 9.33 28.10
C LYS A 20 -7.69 9.13 29.23
N GLU A 21 -8.08 8.47 30.31
CA GLU A 21 -7.20 8.20 31.45
C GLU A 21 -6.12 7.17 31.10
N ILE A 22 -6.50 6.11 30.36
CA ILE A 22 -5.55 5.12 29.84
C ILE A 22 -4.52 5.76 28.92
N ILE A 23 -4.95 6.63 28.00
CA ILE A 23 -4.05 7.37 27.09
C ILE A 23 -3.09 8.24 27.90
N ARG A 24 -3.59 9.00 28.89
CA ARG A 24 -2.74 9.82 29.76
C ARG A 24 -1.70 8.98 30.50
N ASN A 25 -2.10 7.84 31.06
CA ASN A 25 -1.18 6.92 31.76
C ASN A 25 -0.12 6.31 30.82
N LYS A 26 -0.48 5.97 29.58
CA LYS A 26 0.48 5.48 28.57
C LYS A 26 1.46 6.56 28.14
N LEU A 27 1.00 7.80 27.94
CA LEU A 27 1.87 8.94 27.62
C LEU A 27 2.82 9.28 28.77
N GLN A 28 2.34 9.25 30.01
CA GLN A 28 3.20 9.41 31.21
C GLN A 28 4.22 8.27 31.35
N GLY A 29 3.81 7.02 31.08
CA GLY A 29 4.71 5.87 31.04
C GLY A 29 5.81 6.03 29.98
N MET A 30 5.49 6.63 28.83
CA MET A 30 6.49 6.95 27.80
C MET A 30 7.52 7.97 28.31
N THR A 31 7.09 9.01 29.03
CA THR A 31 7.99 9.99 29.67
C THR A 31 8.94 9.32 30.67
N GLN A 32 8.42 8.43 31.51
CA GLN A 32 9.22 7.66 32.48
C GLN A 32 10.25 6.76 31.78
N ASN A 33 9.88 6.15 30.64
CA ASN A 33 10.80 5.33 29.87
C ASN A 33 11.99 6.14 29.34
N PHE A 34 11.81 7.39 28.90
CA PHE A 34 12.94 8.23 28.45
C PHE A 34 13.92 8.54 29.58
N ILE A 35 13.43 8.81 30.80
CA ILE A 35 14.26 9.02 31.98
C ILE A 35 15.02 7.74 32.34
N GLY A 36 14.36 6.58 32.26
CA GLY A 36 14.98 5.27 32.47
C GLY A 36 16.07 4.95 31.45
N ILE A 37 15.82 5.20 30.16
CA ILE A 37 16.83 5.01 29.10
C ILE A 37 18.02 5.95 29.34
N GLY A 38 17.77 7.22 29.70
CA GLY A 38 18.82 8.17 30.07
C GLY A 38 19.69 7.68 31.23
N PHE A 39 19.09 7.07 32.26
CA PHE A 39 19.82 6.45 33.36
C PHE A 39 20.73 5.31 32.89
N TYR A 40 20.21 4.37 32.10
CA TYR A 40 21.03 3.24 31.62
C TYR A 40 22.15 3.69 30.68
N LEU A 41 21.93 4.71 29.85
CA LEU A 41 22.99 5.31 29.04
C LEU A 41 24.07 5.95 29.91
N ARG A 42 23.70 6.64 31.00
CA ARG A 42 24.68 7.19 31.97
C ARG A 42 25.43 6.08 32.70
N GLN A 43 24.75 5.02 33.12
CA GLN A 43 25.37 3.87 33.77
C GLN A 43 26.37 3.18 32.85
N ILE A 44 26.03 2.97 31.57
CA ILE A 44 26.94 2.39 30.57
C ILE A 44 28.12 3.32 30.29
N LYS A 45 27.88 4.64 30.27
CA LYS A 45 28.92 5.66 30.12
C LYS A 45 29.91 5.63 31.28
N GLU A 46 29.43 5.59 32.53
CA GLU A 46 30.26 5.59 33.74
C GLU A 46 31.00 4.27 33.97
N THR A 47 30.41 3.15 33.56
CA THR A 47 31.04 1.83 33.65
C THR A 47 31.92 1.49 32.46
N GLU A 48 32.01 2.39 31.47
CA GLU A 48 32.65 2.16 30.17
C GLU A 48 32.23 0.85 29.50
N GLY A 49 30.99 0.40 29.77
CA GLY A 49 30.49 -0.92 29.37
C GLY A 49 30.50 -1.14 27.86
N PHE A 50 30.35 -0.06 27.09
CA PHE A 50 30.37 -0.04 25.63
C PHE A 50 31.71 -0.53 25.03
N GLN A 51 32.83 -0.47 25.78
CA GLN A 51 34.11 -1.00 25.30
C GLN A 51 34.12 -2.53 25.18
N LYS A 52 33.28 -3.24 25.95
CA LYS A 52 33.20 -4.71 25.89
C LYS A 52 32.70 -5.21 24.54
N ASP A 53 31.87 -4.40 23.90
CA ASP A 53 31.29 -4.70 22.59
C ASP A 53 32.08 -4.03 21.45
N GLY A 54 33.21 -3.38 21.76
CA GLY A 54 34.15 -2.83 20.77
C GLY A 54 33.87 -1.38 20.34
N TYR A 55 32.92 -0.68 20.96
CA TYR A 55 32.59 0.70 20.61
C TYR A 55 33.56 1.71 21.24
N ALA A 56 33.85 2.80 20.52
CA ALA A 56 34.72 3.87 21.02
C ALA A 56 33.97 4.84 21.96
N SER A 57 32.64 4.91 21.86
CA SER A 57 31.82 5.77 22.72
C SER A 57 30.43 5.18 23.00
N VAL A 58 29.83 5.60 24.11
CA VAL A 58 28.42 5.28 24.43
C VAL A 58 27.44 5.77 23.35
N TYR A 59 27.81 6.79 22.58
CA TYR A 59 26.98 7.35 21.51
C TYR A 59 26.95 6.46 20.29
N GLU A 60 28.12 5.94 19.89
CA GLU A 60 28.25 4.97 18.80
C GLU A 60 27.51 3.67 19.14
N PHE A 61 27.65 3.19 20.37
CA PHE A 61 26.88 2.06 20.89
C PHE A 61 25.37 2.31 20.82
N ALA A 62 24.89 3.49 21.23
CA ALA A 62 23.47 3.82 21.25
C ALA A 62 22.89 3.94 19.83
N GLU A 63 23.67 4.43 18.88
CA GLU A 63 23.26 4.58 17.48
C GLU A 63 23.23 3.23 16.75
N ASP A 64 24.28 2.42 16.89
CA ASP A 64 24.38 1.13 16.21
C ASP A 64 23.38 0.08 16.76
N GLN A 65 23.23 -0.02 18.09
CA GLN A 65 22.37 -1.05 18.70
C GLN A 65 20.90 -0.66 18.81
N TYR A 66 20.60 0.64 18.95
CA TYR A 66 19.25 1.11 19.26
C TYR A 66 18.75 2.23 18.33
N GLY A 67 19.55 2.66 17.34
CA GLY A 67 19.18 3.76 16.44
C GLY A 67 19.07 5.12 17.13
N ILE A 68 19.66 5.28 18.32
CA ILE A 68 19.59 6.51 19.10
C ILE A 68 20.76 7.41 18.71
N LYS A 69 20.48 8.43 17.89
CA LYS A 69 21.44 9.46 17.50
C LYS A 69 22.09 10.12 18.73
N ARG A 70 23.35 10.54 18.58
CA ARG A 70 24.14 11.22 19.62
C ARG A 70 23.39 12.35 20.34
N SER A 71 22.73 13.24 19.60
CA SER A 71 21.99 14.38 20.18
C SER A 71 20.83 13.94 21.08
N THR A 72 20.12 12.88 20.70
CA THR A 72 19.03 12.29 21.48
C THR A 72 19.57 11.62 22.75
N ALA A 73 20.67 10.87 22.64
CA ALA A 73 21.31 10.23 23.78
C ALA A 73 21.79 11.27 24.82
N VAL A 74 22.45 12.35 24.37
CA VAL A 74 22.85 13.47 25.26
C VAL A 74 21.65 14.06 25.97
N ARG A 75 20.58 14.38 25.23
CA ARG A 75 19.37 14.98 25.79
C ARG A 75 18.70 14.08 26.83
N TRP A 76 18.58 12.78 26.58
CA TRP A 76 17.98 11.85 27.55
C TRP A 76 18.82 11.68 28.81
N MET A 77 20.15 11.69 28.68
CA MET A 77 21.04 11.68 29.85
C MET A 77 20.91 12.97 30.68
N GLN A 78 20.80 14.14 30.03
CA GLN A 78 20.59 15.43 30.71
C GLN A 78 19.21 15.53 31.37
N MET A 79 18.17 15.04 30.70
CA MET A 79 16.82 14.94 31.29
C MET A 79 16.82 14.03 32.52
N ASN A 80 17.55 12.92 32.47
CA ASN A 80 17.73 12.06 33.63
C ASN A 80 18.42 12.79 34.78
N GLU A 81 19.49 13.53 34.50
CA GLU A 81 20.22 14.30 35.52
C GLU A 81 19.35 15.33 36.23
N LYS A 82 18.45 16.03 35.51
CA LYS A 82 17.65 17.13 36.05
C LYS A 82 16.32 16.69 36.66
N PHE A 83 15.67 15.66 36.11
CA PHE A 83 14.28 15.29 36.46
C PHE A 83 14.12 13.91 37.13
N SER A 84 15.20 13.15 37.31
CA SER A 84 15.14 11.88 38.05
C SER A 84 15.19 12.06 39.56
N GLN A 85 14.69 11.07 40.30
CA GLN A 85 14.76 11.05 41.76
C GLN A 85 16.23 11.09 42.21
N GLY A 86 16.60 12.17 42.91
CA GLY A 86 17.97 12.36 43.40
C GLY A 86 19.02 12.59 42.30
N GLY A 87 18.61 12.92 41.07
CA GLY A 87 19.50 13.26 39.95
C GLY A 87 20.27 12.08 39.32
N TYR A 88 20.07 10.86 39.83
CA TYR A 88 20.66 9.64 39.29
C TYR A 88 19.79 8.41 39.60
N SER A 89 18.65 8.31 38.91
CA SER A 89 17.70 7.20 39.08
C SER A 89 16.98 6.88 37.77
N PRO A 90 16.57 5.63 37.52
CA PRO A 90 15.73 5.33 36.36
C PRO A 90 14.29 5.85 36.52
N PHE A 91 13.93 6.35 37.71
CA PHE A 91 12.58 6.82 38.02
C PHE A 91 12.48 8.34 37.99
N LEU A 92 11.41 8.84 37.37
CA LEU A 92 11.04 10.26 37.37
C LEU A 92 10.71 10.73 38.79
N ASP A 93 11.13 11.94 39.15
CA ASP A 93 10.77 12.56 40.42
C ASP A 93 9.26 12.74 40.54
N SER A 94 8.72 12.57 41.75
CA SER A 94 7.31 12.83 42.04
C SER A 94 6.86 14.24 41.67
N GLY A 95 7.73 15.24 41.75
CA GLY A 95 7.43 16.62 41.38
C GLY A 95 7.18 16.83 39.88
N TYR A 96 7.64 15.89 39.03
CA TYR A 96 7.55 16.03 37.56
C TYR A 96 6.55 15.06 36.91
N LYS A 97 5.78 14.30 37.70
CA LYS A 97 4.87 13.24 37.19
C LYS A 97 3.76 13.76 36.27
N ASP A 98 3.31 14.99 36.51
CA ASP A 98 2.22 15.59 35.76
C ASP A 98 2.68 16.30 34.47
N PHE A 99 4.00 16.32 34.21
CA PHE A 99 4.58 16.93 33.01
C PHE A 99 4.77 15.91 31.88
N GLY A 100 4.40 16.32 30.67
CA GLY A 100 4.64 15.58 29.44
C GLY A 100 6.08 15.69 28.93
N LYS A 101 6.47 14.77 28.05
CA LYS A 101 7.81 14.72 27.41
C LYS A 101 8.25 16.07 26.86
N SER A 102 7.41 16.72 26.06
CA SER A 102 7.75 17.99 25.40
C SER A 102 7.90 19.13 26.41
N GLN A 103 7.12 19.13 27.48
CA GLN A 103 7.27 20.13 28.55
C GLN A 103 8.61 19.94 29.28
N LEU A 104 8.96 18.71 29.66
CA LEU A 104 10.26 18.41 30.30
C LEU A 104 11.45 18.73 29.40
N GLN A 105 11.30 18.58 28.08
CA GLN A 105 12.35 18.93 27.13
C GLN A 105 12.62 20.44 27.09
N GLU A 106 11.59 21.28 27.15
CA GLU A 106 11.78 22.74 27.22
C GLU A 106 12.29 23.18 28.59
N MET A 107 11.79 22.55 29.67
CA MET A 107 12.24 22.80 31.04
C MET A 107 13.72 22.47 31.27
N LEU A 108 14.34 21.69 30.37
CA LEU A 108 15.77 21.38 30.45
C LEU A 108 16.62 22.67 30.42
N TYR A 109 16.18 23.68 29.68
CA TYR A 109 16.90 24.93 29.45
C TYR A 109 16.49 26.08 30.38
N LEU A 110 15.57 25.83 31.33
CA LEU A 110 15.17 26.81 32.34
C LEU A 110 16.13 26.79 33.54
N ASP A 111 16.38 27.95 34.13
CA ASP A 111 17.10 28.04 35.40
C ASP A 111 16.24 27.56 36.59
N SER A 112 16.82 27.45 37.78
CA SER A 112 16.11 26.94 38.97
C SER A 112 15.00 27.87 39.46
N GLU A 113 15.05 29.16 39.16
CA GLU A 113 14.03 30.14 39.57
C GLU A 113 12.82 30.08 38.61
N GLN A 114 13.09 30.01 37.30
CA GLN A 114 12.10 29.81 36.24
C GLN A 114 11.39 28.46 36.35
N LEU A 115 12.07 27.42 36.85
CA LEU A 115 11.48 26.09 37.02
C LEU A 115 10.34 26.08 38.05
N GLU A 116 10.37 26.95 39.07
CA GLU A 116 9.32 27.07 40.08
C GLU A 116 8.04 27.75 39.53
N GLU A 117 8.16 28.52 38.45
CA GLU A 117 7.03 29.20 37.80
C GLU A 117 6.24 28.26 36.87
N VAL A 118 6.85 27.16 36.44
CA VAL A 118 6.24 26.22 35.49
C VAL A 118 5.19 25.35 36.19
N LYS A 119 3.95 25.40 35.71
CA LYS A 119 2.87 24.50 36.14
C LYS A 119 2.56 23.43 35.10
N PRO A 120 2.12 22.22 35.50
CA PRO A 120 1.76 21.15 34.58
C PRO A 120 0.68 21.54 33.54
N GLU A 121 -0.20 22.47 33.89
CA GLU A 121 -1.27 22.97 33.01
C GLU A 121 -0.77 23.91 31.91
N MET A 122 0.48 24.41 31.99
CA MET A 122 1.04 25.32 31.00
C MET A 122 1.37 24.60 29.69
N THR A 123 1.02 25.21 28.57
CA THR A 123 1.37 24.74 27.24
C THR A 123 2.87 24.87 26.98
N VAL A 124 3.41 24.06 26.07
CA VAL A 124 4.83 24.13 25.65
C VAL A 124 5.20 25.54 25.16
N ARG A 125 4.25 26.30 24.58
CA ARG A 125 4.47 27.68 24.15
C ARG A 125 4.66 28.63 25.32
N GLU A 126 3.85 28.50 26.37
CA GLU A 126 3.97 29.31 27.58
C GLU A 126 5.28 28.99 28.34
N ILE A 127 5.72 27.73 28.35
CA ILE A 127 7.02 27.34 28.91
C ILE A 127 8.19 27.96 28.13
N ARG A 128 8.05 28.08 26.80
CA ARG A 128 9.03 28.79 25.94
C ARG A 128 9.02 30.30 26.13
N GLU A 129 7.88 30.89 26.47
CA GLU A 129 7.74 32.33 26.72
C GLU A 129 8.37 32.74 28.07
N ILE A 130 8.45 31.82 29.05
CA ILE A 130 9.18 32.04 30.32
C ILE A 130 10.70 32.12 30.09
N ARG A 131 11.22 31.52 29.01
CA ARG A 131 12.63 31.63 28.63
C ARG A 131 12.91 33.07 28.20
N THR A 132 13.46 33.89 29.09
CA THR A 132 14.03 35.19 28.73
C THR A 132 15.09 35.00 27.65
N PRO A 133 15.17 35.90 26.65
CA PRO A 133 16.08 35.73 25.53
C PRO A 133 17.51 36.07 25.97
N ASP A 134 18.25 35.07 26.43
CA ASP A 134 19.72 35.12 26.43
C ASP A 134 20.23 34.24 25.27
N PRO A 135 20.77 34.82 24.18
CA PRO A 135 21.19 34.07 23.00
C PRO A 135 22.58 33.42 23.10
N GLU A 136 23.28 33.46 24.25
CA GLU A 136 24.69 33.04 24.34
C GLU A 136 24.96 31.70 25.04
N LEU A 137 23.95 30.87 25.32
CA LEU A 137 24.14 29.57 25.99
C LEU A 137 23.89 28.33 25.12
N GLU A 138 23.69 28.50 23.81
CA GLU A 138 23.71 27.40 22.84
C GLU A 138 25.10 27.29 22.22
N GLU A 139 26.06 26.74 22.98
CA GLU A 139 27.23 25.95 22.52
C GLU A 139 28.37 25.95 23.55
N GLN A 140 28.16 25.34 24.72
CA GLN A 140 29.29 24.79 25.49
C GLN A 140 28.92 23.42 26.04
N LEU A 141 29.28 22.38 25.30
CA LEU A 141 29.39 21.04 25.86
C LEU A 141 30.68 20.99 26.70
N PRO A 142 30.61 20.63 28.00
CA PRO A 142 31.80 20.56 28.85
C PRO A 142 32.69 19.41 28.36
N GLY A 143 33.89 19.75 27.86
CA GLY A 143 34.86 18.78 27.35
C GLY A 143 35.83 19.30 26.28
N GLN A 144 35.72 20.55 25.81
CA GLN A 144 36.76 21.15 24.95
C GLN A 144 37.90 21.69 25.81
N MET A 145 39.09 21.09 25.68
CA MET A 145 40.34 21.70 26.11
C MET A 145 40.68 22.85 25.17
N SER A 146 41.15 23.98 25.71
CA SER A 146 41.52 25.16 24.93
C SER A 146 42.86 24.97 24.21
N VAL A 147 42.98 25.59 23.04
CA VAL A 147 44.13 25.50 22.13
C VAL A 147 45.17 26.57 22.52
N GLU A 148 45.63 26.58 23.76
CA GLU A 148 46.71 27.50 24.19
C GLU A 148 47.98 26.82 24.72
N ASP A 149 48.03 25.48 24.82
CA ASP A 149 49.11 24.80 25.55
C ASP A 149 50.03 23.87 24.74
N PHE A 150 50.27 24.10 23.44
CA PHE A 150 51.38 23.43 22.74
C PHE A 150 52.10 24.33 21.71
N PRO A 151 53.28 24.88 22.05
CA PRO A 151 54.15 25.57 21.10
C PRO A 151 55.00 24.56 20.31
N GLU A 152 55.28 24.90 19.05
CA GLU A 152 56.23 24.27 18.12
C GLU A 152 55.81 22.92 17.49
N VAL A 153 55.45 22.92 16.20
CA VAL A 153 56.35 22.69 15.05
C VAL A 153 55.50 22.75 13.75
N LEU A 154 55.78 23.73 12.89
CA LEU A 154 55.34 23.76 11.48
C LEU A 154 56.21 22.78 10.64
N PRO A 155 55.69 22.18 9.55
CA PRO A 155 55.78 22.86 8.26
C PRO A 155 54.54 22.75 7.35
N GLU A 156 54.16 23.92 6.82
CA GLU A 156 53.70 24.27 5.47
C GLU A 156 52.94 23.21 4.62
N GLN A 157 51.63 23.39 4.51
CA GLN A 157 50.91 23.38 3.22
C GLN A 157 49.61 24.21 3.34
N GLU A 158 49.33 25.00 2.31
CA GLU A 158 48.30 26.04 2.27
C GLU A 158 46.88 25.46 2.39
N GLU A 159 46.25 25.62 3.56
CA GLU A 159 44.80 25.49 3.71
C GLU A 159 44.17 26.88 3.60
N GLN A 160 43.51 27.12 2.47
CA GLN A 160 42.59 28.23 2.33
C GLN A 160 41.38 27.97 3.21
N GLN A 161 41.14 28.93 4.09
CA GLN A 161 40.01 29.11 5.00
C GLN A 161 38.68 28.67 4.37
N ALA A 162 38.09 27.60 4.91
CA ALA A 162 36.66 27.37 4.78
C ALA A 162 35.96 28.20 5.87
N GLU A 163 35.53 29.40 5.51
CA GLU A 163 34.41 30.04 6.18
C GLU A 163 33.19 29.10 6.04
N GLU A 164 32.55 28.72 7.14
CA GLU A 164 31.25 28.03 7.10
C GLU A 164 30.20 28.99 6.53
N ILE A 165 30.12 29.03 5.20
CA ILE A 165 29.01 29.63 4.47
C ILE A 165 27.86 28.64 4.58
N LYS A 166 26.78 29.01 5.28
CA LYS A 166 25.48 28.33 5.14
C LYS A 166 25.08 28.41 3.65
N VAL A 167 25.23 27.31 2.92
CA VAL A 167 24.81 27.21 1.51
C VAL A 167 23.28 27.25 1.48
N GLU A 168 22.71 28.36 1.00
CA GLU A 168 21.28 28.42 0.68
C GLU A 168 21.03 27.58 -0.59
N LEU A 169 20.49 26.37 -0.41
CA LEU A 169 20.13 25.49 -1.52
C LEU A 169 19.04 26.12 -2.37
N GLN A 170 19.29 26.23 -3.68
CA GLN A 170 18.39 26.89 -4.61
C GLN A 170 17.38 25.90 -5.21
N LYS A 171 16.19 26.40 -5.55
CA LYS A 171 15.24 25.64 -6.37
C LYS A 171 15.69 25.70 -7.83
N PRO A 172 15.77 24.56 -8.56
CA PRO A 172 16.16 24.57 -9.97
C PRO A 172 15.19 25.39 -10.82
N THR A 173 15.73 26.26 -11.66
CA THR A 173 15.00 26.87 -12.78
C THR A 173 14.81 25.86 -13.91
N GLU A 174 13.94 26.16 -14.88
CA GLU A 174 13.66 25.27 -16.02
C GLU A 174 14.93 24.91 -16.79
N LYS A 175 15.80 25.90 -17.05
CA LYS A 175 17.12 25.66 -17.64
C LYS A 175 17.98 24.70 -16.82
N VAL A 176 18.04 24.85 -15.49
CA VAL A 176 18.82 23.93 -14.64
C VAL A 176 18.27 22.50 -14.69
N ARG A 177 16.95 22.33 -14.81
CA ARG A 177 16.33 20.99 -14.95
C ARG A 177 16.78 20.28 -16.22
N GLU A 178 16.92 20.99 -17.33
CA GLU A 178 17.44 20.42 -18.57
C GLU A 178 18.87 19.85 -18.40
N TYR A 179 19.72 20.54 -17.64
CA TYR A 179 21.07 20.06 -17.32
C TYR A 179 21.04 18.84 -16.39
N LEU A 180 20.16 18.83 -15.38
CA LEU A 180 19.97 17.68 -14.51
C LEU A 180 19.47 16.45 -15.29
N ASP A 181 18.51 16.64 -16.20
CA ASP A 181 17.96 15.59 -17.04
C ASP A 181 19.01 15.07 -18.04
N ALA A 182 19.80 15.95 -18.65
CA ALA A 182 20.89 15.57 -19.54
C ALA A 182 21.95 14.73 -18.80
N PHE A 183 22.36 15.17 -17.61
CA PHE A 183 23.27 14.40 -16.76
C PHE A 183 22.65 13.05 -16.35
N ALA A 184 21.42 13.05 -15.85
CA ALA A 184 20.71 11.84 -15.42
C ALA A 184 20.59 10.82 -16.56
N ARG A 185 20.22 11.25 -17.77
CA ARG A 185 20.16 10.42 -18.97
C ARG A 185 21.52 9.79 -19.30
N ARG A 186 22.62 10.56 -19.22
CA ARG A 186 23.98 10.04 -19.43
C ARG A 186 24.39 9.05 -18.34
N PHE A 187 24.11 9.40 -17.09
CA PHE A 187 24.45 8.61 -15.91
C PHE A 187 23.75 7.24 -15.93
N LEU A 188 22.47 7.22 -16.28
CA LEU A 188 21.66 6.00 -16.47
C LEU A 188 22.19 5.12 -17.60
N LYS A 189 22.62 5.70 -18.72
CA LYS A 189 23.20 4.92 -19.83
C LYS A 189 24.46 4.18 -19.41
N ILE A 190 25.35 4.83 -18.66
CA ILE A 190 26.63 4.26 -18.21
C ILE A 190 26.38 3.20 -17.14
N HIS A 191 25.53 3.48 -16.15
CA HIS A 191 25.34 2.63 -14.97
C HIS A 191 24.02 1.83 -15.00
N TRP A 192 23.51 1.54 -16.20
CA TRP A 192 22.19 0.94 -16.42
C TRP A 192 21.89 -0.28 -15.56
N ASN A 193 22.80 -1.27 -15.56
CA ASN A 193 22.60 -2.52 -14.85
C ASN A 193 22.51 -2.31 -13.34
N TRP A 194 23.33 -1.39 -12.80
CA TRP A 194 23.29 -1.05 -11.37
C TRP A 194 21.94 -0.43 -11.00
N PHE A 195 21.41 0.48 -11.80
CA PHE A 195 20.08 1.03 -11.54
C PHE A 195 18.96 -0.01 -11.71
N LEU A 196 19.08 -0.92 -12.68
CA LEU A 196 18.09 -1.97 -12.94
C LEU A 196 17.97 -2.98 -11.79
N GLU A 197 19.09 -3.42 -11.22
CA GLU A 197 19.15 -4.42 -10.15
C GLU A 197 18.29 -4.07 -8.92
N ASN A 198 18.24 -2.79 -8.56
CA ASN A 198 17.43 -2.28 -7.47
C ASN A 198 16.68 -1.01 -7.88
N HIS A 199 15.95 -1.12 -8.99
CA HIS A 199 15.17 -0.02 -9.56
C HIS A 199 14.20 0.62 -8.56
N GLN A 200 13.61 -0.18 -7.66
CA GLN A 200 12.67 0.34 -6.66
C GLN A 200 13.32 1.39 -5.75
N ASN A 201 14.52 1.12 -5.22
CA ASN A 201 15.17 2.04 -4.28
C ASN A 201 16.17 2.99 -4.95
N ARG A 202 16.73 2.62 -6.10
CA ARG A 202 17.74 3.41 -6.82
C ARG A 202 17.12 4.40 -7.82
N VAL A 203 15.88 4.18 -8.27
CA VAL A 203 15.22 5.02 -9.28
C VAL A 203 13.83 5.48 -8.82
N ARG A 204 12.94 4.59 -8.36
CA ARG A 204 11.57 4.96 -7.99
C ARG A 204 11.46 5.73 -6.68
N ASP A 205 12.25 5.37 -5.68
CA ASP A 205 12.28 6.07 -4.39
C ASP A 205 13.31 7.20 -4.41
N VAL A 206 12.84 8.43 -4.64
CA VAL A 206 13.67 9.65 -4.69
C VAL A 206 14.29 10.05 -3.35
N THR A 207 13.86 9.44 -2.23
CA THR A 207 14.45 9.69 -0.91
C THR A 207 15.60 8.74 -0.60
N THR A 208 15.45 7.47 -1.00
CA THR A 208 16.47 6.43 -0.80
C THR A 208 17.54 6.45 -1.90
N SER A 209 17.18 6.84 -3.13
CA SER A 209 18.06 6.88 -4.29
C SER A 209 19.34 7.71 -4.06
N PRO A 210 19.28 8.96 -3.54
CA PRO A 210 20.47 9.75 -3.22
C PRO A 210 21.46 9.05 -2.28
N ILE A 211 20.95 8.35 -1.26
CA ILE A 211 21.79 7.68 -0.26
C ILE A 211 22.62 6.58 -0.93
N LEU A 212 21.97 5.77 -1.76
CA LEU A 212 22.62 4.66 -2.46
C LEU A 212 23.58 5.14 -3.54
N ILE A 213 23.24 6.22 -4.25
CA ILE A 213 24.13 6.82 -5.26
C ILE A 213 25.39 7.37 -4.59
N ARG A 214 25.27 8.05 -3.44
CA ARG A 214 26.43 8.56 -2.71
C ARG A 214 27.36 7.44 -2.24
N GLN A 215 26.80 6.38 -1.67
CA GLN A 215 27.58 5.21 -1.20
C GLN A 215 28.39 4.57 -2.33
N GLU A 216 27.80 4.40 -3.51
CA GLU A 216 28.48 3.72 -4.61
C GLU A 216 29.43 4.65 -5.41
N PHE A 217 29.03 5.90 -5.63
CA PHE A 217 29.66 6.78 -6.61
C PHE A 217 30.37 8.00 -6.01
N CYS A 218 30.21 8.30 -4.72
CA CYS A 218 30.84 9.46 -4.06
C CYS A 218 31.83 9.09 -2.94
N GLU A 219 31.67 7.95 -2.27
CA GLU A 219 32.58 7.49 -1.21
C GLU A 219 33.93 7.04 -1.80
N GLY A 220 34.99 7.81 -1.54
CA GLY A 220 36.37 7.47 -1.92
C GLY A 220 36.70 7.55 -3.42
N LYS A 221 35.84 8.18 -4.24
CA LYS A 221 36.00 8.32 -5.70
C LYS A 221 35.94 9.80 -6.12
N ASP A 222 36.33 10.08 -7.38
CA ASP A 222 36.19 11.41 -7.97
C ASP A 222 34.72 11.83 -8.04
N ARG A 223 34.44 13.02 -7.49
CA ARG A 223 33.08 13.56 -7.34
C ARG A 223 32.63 14.44 -8.51
N THR A 224 33.50 14.64 -9.51
CA THR A 224 33.23 15.51 -10.68
C THR A 224 32.91 14.66 -11.90
N TYR A 225 31.76 14.91 -12.51
CA TYR A 225 31.28 14.20 -13.69
C TYR A 225 31.06 15.18 -14.84
N TYR A 226 31.43 14.78 -16.04
CA TYR A 226 31.25 15.56 -17.27
C TYR A 226 30.17 14.92 -18.14
N PHE A 227 29.33 15.73 -18.76
CA PHE A 227 28.24 15.27 -19.61
C PHE A 227 28.02 16.23 -20.80
N GLU A 228 27.45 15.70 -21.87
CA GLU A 228 27.23 16.44 -23.12
C GLU A 228 25.80 16.98 -23.16
N ILE A 229 25.65 18.25 -23.52
CA ILE A 229 24.39 18.93 -23.77
C ILE A 229 24.54 19.76 -25.05
N GLU A 230 23.65 19.57 -26.04
CA GLU A 230 23.64 20.33 -27.31
C GLU A 230 24.99 20.52 -28.03
N GLU A 231 25.89 19.51 -27.95
CA GLU A 231 27.27 19.49 -28.52
C GLU A 231 28.38 20.14 -27.67
N GLU A 232 28.06 20.64 -26.48
CA GLU A 232 29.01 21.22 -25.52
C GLU A 232 29.10 20.40 -24.22
N THR A 233 30.17 20.59 -23.44
CA THR A 233 30.47 19.79 -22.24
C THR A 233 30.17 20.55 -20.96
N ALA A 234 29.17 20.11 -20.22
CA ALA A 234 28.84 20.60 -18.89
C ALA A 234 29.45 19.70 -17.80
N SER A 235 29.50 20.19 -16.56
CA SER A 235 29.99 19.39 -15.43
C SER A 235 29.14 19.51 -14.19
N ILE A 236 29.09 18.42 -13.42
CA ILE A 236 28.37 18.32 -12.16
C ILE A 236 29.31 17.78 -11.09
N LYS A 237 29.24 18.36 -9.89
CA LYS A 237 29.98 17.88 -8.71
C LYS A 237 29.00 17.36 -7.67
N LEU A 238 29.23 16.13 -7.21
CA LEU A 238 28.38 15.44 -6.25
C LEU A 238 29.00 15.56 -4.85
N PHE A 239 28.53 16.49 -4.03
CA PHE A 239 28.93 16.62 -2.63
C PHE A 239 28.04 15.76 -1.72
N ASP A 240 28.45 15.61 -0.46
CA ASP A 240 27.72 14.76 0.49
C ASP A 240 26.33 15.33 0.79
N ASP A 241 26.22 16.65 0.93
CA ASP A 241 24.98 17.34 1.30
C ASP A 241 24.24 17.98 0.11
N TYR A 242 24.91 18.23 -1.02
CA TYR A 242 24.31 18.92 -2.18
C TYR A 242 24.97 18.53 -3.50
N VAL A 243 24.38 18.98 -4.60
CA VAL A 243 24.85 18.76 -5.97
C VAL A 243 25.10 20.11 -6.62
N GLN A 244 26.27 20.29 -7.21
CA GLN A 244 26.69 21.55 -7.82
C GLN A 244 26.78 21.43 -9.34
N LEU A 245 26.15 22.35 -10.06
CA LEU A 245 26.13 22.35 -11.53
C LEU A 245 26.94 23.49 -12.14
N TRP A 246 27.58 23.18 -13.25
CA TRP A 246 28.37 24.09 -14.07
C TRP A 246 27.90 24.00 -15.52
N SER A 247 27.66 25.16 -16.14
CA SER A 247 27.28 25.25 -17.55
C SER A 247 28.43 24.87 -18.48
N GLU A 248 28.14 24.86 -19.78
CA GLU A 248 29.10 24.63 -20.87
C GLU A 248 30.27 25.64 -20.85
N ASP A 249 29.95 26.90 -20.54
CA ASP A 249 30.92 28.00 -20.37
C ASP A 249 31.72 27.92 -19.06
N HIS A 250 31.55 26.86 -18.27
CA HIS A 250 32.08 26.72 -16.91
C HIS A 250 31.56 27.81 -15.97
N GLU A 251 30.35 28.33 -16.21
CA GLU A 251 29.69 29.23 -15.27
C GLU A 251 28.98 28.43 -14.18
N TYR A 252 29.13 28.89 -12.95
CA TYR A 252 28.47 28.29 -11.79
C TYR A 252 26.95 28.53 -11.85
N MET A 253 26.17 27.45 -11.92
CA MET A 253 24.71 27.51 -12.05
C MET A 253 23.98 27.46 -10.71
N GLY A 254 24.62 26.93 -9.66
CA GLY A 254 24.04 26.84 -8.32
C GLY A 254 24.33 25.52 -7.60
N ASP A 255 23.97 25.52 -6.32
CA ASP A 255 24.00 24.36 -5.43
C ASP A 255 22.55 23.90 -5.19
N PHE A 256 22.29 22.63 -5.45
CA PHE A 256 20.96 22.03 -5.50
C PHE A 256 20.85 20.82 -4.57
N ASP A 257 19.65 20.60 -4.04
CA ASP A 257 19.38 19.41 -3.23
C ASP A 257 19.43 18.13 -4.08
N TRP A 258 19.94 17.05 -3.48
CA TRP A 258 20.00 15.71 -4.07
C TRP A 258 18.66 15.19 -4.59
N PHE A 259 17.55 15.60 -3.97
CA PHE A 259 16.20 15.29 -4.41
C PHE A 259 15.98 15.63 -5.89
N TYR A 260 16.49 16.78 -6.36
CA TYR A 260 16.27 17.21 -7.74
C TYR A 260 17.03 16.33 -8.75
N LEU A 261 18.22 15.87 -8.38
CA LEU A 261 18.96 14.91 -9.21
C LEU A 261 18.27 13.54 -9.21
N ALA A 262 17.75 13.08 -8.06
CA ALA A 262 17.01 11.82 -7.99
C ALA A 262 15.70 11.87 -8.80
N ALA A 263 14.99 13.00 -8.78
CA ALA A 263 13.80 13.22 -9.60
C ALA A 263 14.13 13.21 -11.10
N ALA A 264 15.24 13.82 -11.52
CA ALA A 264 15.73 13.76 -12.90
C ALA A 264 16.06 12.32 -13.34
N ILE A 265 16.73 11.54 -12.47
CA ILE A 265 17.01 10.11 -12.70
C ILE A 265 15.72 9.31 -12.86
N GLN A 266 14.72 9.55 -12.00
CA GLN A 266 13.42 8.91 -12.09
C GLN A 266 12.72 9.25 -13.41
N SER A 267 12.67 10.52 -13.78
CA SER A 267 12.04 11.02 -15.01
C SER A 267 12.70 10.43 -16.28
N MET A 268 14.03 10.44 -16.32
CA MET A 268 14.81 9.99 -17.48
C MET A 268 14.90 8.47 -17.63
N TRP A 269 14.49 7.69 -16.62
CA TRP A 269 14.52 6.23 -16.69
C TRP A 269 13.74 5.67 -17.87
N ASN A 270 12.50 6.12 -18.07
CA ASN A 270 11.65 5.62 -19.16
C ASN A 270 12.21 6.01 -20.53
N VAL A 271 12.76 7.22 -20.65
CA VAL A 271 13.38 7.72 -21.88
C VAL A 271 14.57 6.84 -22.27
N VAL A 272 15.48 6.56 -21.32
CA VAL A 272 16.64 5.69 -21.57
C VAL A 272 16.22 4.23 -21.81
N SER A 273 15.17 3.76 -21.14
CA SER A 273 14.60 2.42 -21.36
C SER A 273 14.18 2.25 -22.82
N LEU A 274 13.41 3.22 -23.35
CA LEU A 274 12.93 3.20 -24.73
C LEU A 274 14.07 3.28 -25.74
N GLU A 275 15.07 4.12 -25.48
CA GLU A 275 16.26 4.22 -26.35
C GLU A 275 17.02 2.90 -26.44
N LYS A 276 17.15 2.18 -25.32
CA LYS A 276 17.80 0.86 -25.32
C LYS A 276 17.00 -0.20 -26.08
N VAL A 277 15.68 -0.15 -25.99
CA VAL A 277 14.80 -1.03 -26.79
C VAL A 277 14.95 -0.70 -28.27
N GLN A 278 14.91 0.58 -28.66
CA GLN A 278 15.12 1.01 -30.04
C GLN A 278 16.49 0.61 -30.58
N GLN A 279 17.56 0.77 -29.80
CA GLN A 279 18.91 0.33 -30.18
C GLN A 279 18.97 -1.18 -30.42
N LYS A 280 18.33 -2.01 -29.58
CA LYS A 280 18.24 -3.45 -29.81
C LYS A 280 17.49 -3.76 -31.11
N THR A 281 16.37 -3.10 -31.37
CA THR A 281 15.59 -3.30 -32.60
C THR A 281 16.37 -2.87 -33.86
N GLU A 282 17.12 -1.77 -33.80
CA GLU A 282 17.98 -1.30 -34.90
C GLU A 282 19.20 -2.22 -35.10
N GLU A 283 19.81 -2.73 -34.02
CA GLU A 283 20.87 -3.74 -34.08
C GLU A 283 20.35 -5.06 -34.68
N GLU A 284 19.13 -5.48 -34.34
CA GLU A 284 18.49 -6.66 -34.92
C GLU A 284 18.16 -6.45 -36.42
N GLN A 285 17.64 -5.28 -36.81
CA GLN A 285 17.35 -4.95 -38.20
C GLN A 285 18.63 -4.81 -39.07
N THR A 286 19.70 -4.25 -38.53
CA THR A 286 20.98 -4.13 -39.24
C THR A 286 21.72 -5.47 -39.33
N ASN A 287 21.55 -6.36 -38.35
CA ASN A 287 22.06 -7.75 -38.42
C ASN A 287 21.28 -8.61 -39.42
N GLU A 288 19.97 -8.35 -39.61
CA GLU A 288 19.15 -8.97 -40.67
C GLU A 288 19.54 -8.47 -42.07
N GLU A 289 19.84 -7.18 -42.27
CA GLU A 289 20.30 -6.64 -43.57
C GLU A 289 21.70 -7.15 -44.00
N VAL A 290 22.54 -7.62 -43.06
CA VAL A 290 23.88 -8.16 -43.35
C VAL A 290 23.87 -9.66 -43.68
N CYS A 291 22.74 -10.35 -43.48
CA CYS A 291 22.60 -11.79 -43.74
C CYS A 291 21.70 -12.10 -44.94
N ASP A 292 21.92 -11.41 -46.06
CA ASP A 292 21.17 -11.65 -47.30
C ASP A 292 21.80 -12.78 -48.13
N VAL A 293 21.87 -14.01 -47.58
CA VAL A 293 21.89 -15.24 -48.39
C VAL A 293 21.16 -16.37 -47.66
N ALA A 294 20.06 -16.79 -48.29
CA ALA A 294 19.24 -17.97 -48.06
C ALA A 294 18.09 -17.83 -47.04
N GLN A 295 16.89 -17.55 -47.58
CA GLN A 295 15.64 -17.95 -46.96
C GLN A 295 15.60 -19.48 -46.77
N PRO A 296 14.82 -19.98 -45.79
CA PRO A 296 13.48 -20.38 -46.16
C PRO A 296 12.39 -19.99 -45.16
N GLU A 297 11.31 -19.45 -45.74
CA GLU A 297 9.89 -19.79 -45.55
C GLU A 297 9.39 -20.19 -44.14
N ASN A 298 8.50 -19.33 -43.64
CA ASN A 298 7.50 -19.59 -42.61
C ASN A 298 6.74 -20.90 -42.86
N ILE A 299 6.80 -21.83 -41.90
CA ILE A 299 5.79 -22.88 -41.73
C ILE A 299 5.33 -22.88 -40.27
N ASP A 300 4.13 -22.36 -40.09
CA ASP A 300 3.25 -22.61 -38.95
C ASP A 300 2.96 -24.12 -38.89
N CYS A 301 3.43 -24.82 -37.85
CA CYS A 301 3.20 -26.24 -37.66
C CYS A 301 2.76 -26.55 -36.23
N LYS A 302 1.44 -26.72 -36.06
CA LYS A 302 0.86 -27.65 -35.08
C LYS A 302 1.56 -29.03 -35.24
N PRO A 303 1.99 -29.72 -34.18
CA PRO A 303 2.50 -31.08 -34.34
C PRO A 303 1.35 -32.08 -34.34
N GLU A 304 1.03 -32.58 -35.53
CA GLU A 304 0.33 -33.86 -35.72
C GLU A 304 1.31 -35.04 -35.53
N GLN A 305 0.87 -36.01 -34.72
CA GLN A 305 1.18 -37.44 -34.74
C GLN A 305 2.64 -37.95 -34.76
N SER A 306 2.97 -38.57 -33.62
CA SER A 306 3.87 -39.70 -33.38
C SER A 306 4.16 -40.65 -34.55
N SER A 307 5.46 -40.95 -34.79
CA SER A 307 5.90 -42.30 -35.17
C SER A 307 7.40 -42.52 -34.91
N CYS A 308 7.76 -43.64 -34.30
CA CYS A 308 9.16 -44.09 -34.18
C CYS A 308 9.67 -44.57 -35.56
N PRO A 309 10.94 -44.33 -35.91
CA PRO A 309 11.48 -44.78 -37.19
C PRO A 309 11.45 -46.32 -37.30
N PRO A 310 11.02 -46.89 -38.44
CA PRO A 310 10.89 -48.33 -38.60
C PRO A 310 12.27 -49.01 -38.68
N GLY A 311 12.48 -50.04 -37.85
CA GLY A 311 13.69 -50.88 -37.87
C GLY A 311 14.48 -50.96 -36.56
N GLN A 312 14.03 -50.29 -35.49
CA GLN A 312 14.67 -50.32 -34.18
C GLN A 312 13.75 -51.00 -33.16
N THR A 313 14.18 -52.16 -32.63
CA THR A 313 13.41 -52.95 -31.65
C THR A 313 13.68 -52.56 -30.19
N SER A 314 14.46 -51.49 -29.95
CA SER A 314 14.76 -50.95 -28.61
C SER A 314 15.05 -49.45 -28.69
N CYS A 315 14.48 -48.66 -27.78
CA CYS A 315 14.68 -47.20 -27.70
C CYS A 315 16.14 -46.88 -27.31
N PRO A 316 16.83 -45.90 -27.94
CA PRO A 316 18.25 -45.63 -27.67
C PRO A 316 18.53 -44.90 -26.35
N ARG A 317 17.53 -44.60 -25.52
CA ARG A 317 17.66 -43.84 -24.26
C ARG A 317 16.86 -44.51 -23.15
N GLU A 318 17.49 -45.45 -22.45
CA GLU A 318 17.01 -45.98 -21.17
C GLU A 318 17.87 -45.39 -20.06
N ASN A 319 17.34 -44.36 -19.39
CA ASN A 319 17.57 -44.00 -17.99
C ASN A 319 16.74 -42.74 -17.68
N TRP A 320 15.48 -42.94 -17.30
CA TRP A 320 14.58 -41.88 -16.85
C TRP A 320 14.54 -41.92 -15.32
N GLY A 321 14.95 -40.83 -14.66
CA GLY A 321 14.83 -40.67 -13.21
C GLY A 321 13.47 -40.10 -12.81
N THR A 322 13.24 -39.95 -11.50
CA THR A 322 12.03 -39.33 -10.96
C THR A 322 12.11 -37.80 -10.89
N SER A 323 13.19 -37.18 -11.38
CA SER A 323 13.39 -35.73 -11.32
C SER A 323 12.51 -34.99 -12.33
N ASP A 324 12.05 -33.78 -11.98
CA ASP A 324 11.18 -32.96 -12.86
C ASP A 324 11.81 -32.68 -14.23
N GLU A 325 13.14 -32.62 -14.28
CA GLU A 325 13.92 -32.40 -15.50
C GLU A 325 13.89 -33.64 -16.42
N ASP A 326 13.96 -34.85 -15.84
CA ASP A 326 13.80 -36.11 -16.57
C ASP A 326 12.36 -36.30 -17.08
N GLN A 327 11.37 -35.87 -16.30
CA GLN A 327 9.95 -35.94 -16.68
C GLN A 327 9.65 -35.02 -17.87
N LEU A 328 10.20 -33.80 -17.86
CA LEU A 328 10.03 -32.84 -18.95
C LEU A 328 10.71 -33.31 -20.25
N GLN A 329 11.88 -33.95 -20.13
CA GLN A 329 12.61 -34.49 -21.25
C GLN A 329 11.89 -35.72 -21.87
N GLY A 330 11.29 -36.59 -21.05
CA GLY A 330 10.49 -37.73 -21.53
C GLY A 330 9.23 -37.29 -22.29
N TRP A 331 8.59 -36.20 -21.84
CA TRP A 331 7.44 -35.60 -22.52
C TRP A 331 7.80 -35.01 -23.89
N ARG A 332 9.00 -34.39 -23.99
CA ARG A 332 9.51 -33.84 -25.26
C ARG A 332 9.89 -34.93 -26.27
N GLU A 333 10.34 -36.10 -25.80
CA GLU A 333 10.86 -37.14 -26.68
C GLU A 333 9.78 -38.08 -27.27
N CYS A 334 8.81 -38.56 -26.48
CA CYS A 334 7.70 -39.36 -27.02
C CYS A 334 6.52 -39.55 -26.04
N ALA A 335 5.32 -39.10 -26.43
CA ALA A 335 4.09 -39.30 -25.66
C ALA A 335 3.73 -40.78 -25.40
N ALA A 336 4.07 -41.69 -26.31
CA ALA A 336 3.76 -43.13 -26.16
C ALA A 336 4.66 -43.79 -25.10
N CYS A 337 5.96 -43.45 -25.06
CA CYS A 337 6.89 -43.95 -24.05
C CYS A 337 6.57 -43.36 -22.67
N TRP A 338 6.19 -42.09 -22.59
CA TRP A 338 5.76 -41.45 -21.35
C TRP A 338 4.54 -42.13 -20.72
N ASN A 339 3.52 -42.45 -21.53
CA ASN A 339 2.34 -43.16 -21.06
C ASN A 339 2.64 -44.61 -20.60
N HIS A 340 3.68 -45.25 -21.17
CA HIS A 340 4.12 -46.57 -20.72
C HIS A 340 4.87 -46.52 -19.39
N TYR A 341 5.78 -45.55 -19.22
CA TYR A 341 6.48 -45.30 -17.95
C TYR A 341 5.50 -45.01 -16.81
N LYS A 342 4.51 -44.15 -17.06
CA LYS A 342 3.49 -43.78 -16.06
C LYS A 342 2.70 -44.99 -15.56
N LYS A 343 2.41 -45.96 -16.44
CA LYS A 343 1.75 -47.23 -16.07
C LYS A 343 2.65 -48.18 -15.28
N LEU A 344 3.96 -48.14 -15.48
CA LEU A 344 4.90 -48.99 -14.76
C LEU A 344 5.17 -48.49 -13.33
N HIS A 345 4.98 -47.18 -13.09
CA HIS A 345 5.24 -46.51 -11.81
C HIS A 345 3.97 -45.98 -11.12
N GLU A 346 2.79 -46.47 -11.52
CA GLU A 346 1.48 -46.06 -11.00
C GLU A 346 1.23 -46.47 -9.53
N HIS A 347 2.18 -47.17 -8.90
CA HIS A 347 2.05 -47.73 -7.54
C HIS A 347 3.01 -47.15 -6.49
N ASP A 348 3.86 -46.18 -6.84
CA ASP A 348 4.85 -45.61 -5.89
C ASP A 348 4.41 -44.27 -5.24
N GLU A 349 3.18 -43.80 -5.47
CA GLU A 349 2.60 -42.64 -4.77
C GLU A 349 1.66 -43.07 -3.63
N GLU A 350 2.21 -43.32 -2.44
CA GLU A 350 1.41 -43.32 -1.20
C GLU A 350 1.21 -41.89 -0.70
N ILE A 351 0.01 -41.34 -0.91
CA ILE A 351 -0.48 -40.09 -0.31
C ILE A 351 -0.92 -40.36 1.14
N PRO A 352 -0.54 -39.55 2.15
CA PRO A 352 -1.04 -39.71 3.51
C PRO A 352 -2.54 -39.40 3.58
N LYS A 353 -3.31 -40.32 4.19
CA LYS A 353 -4.73 -40.12 4.47
C LYS A 353 -4.89 -39.21 5.70
N GLU A 354 -5.55 -38.06 5.54
CA GLU A 354 -6.05 -37.27 6.66
C GLU A 354 -7.24 -37.98 7.33
N GLU A 355 -7.12 -38.18 8.64
CA GLU A 355 -8.17 -38.70 9.52
C GLU A 355 -9.23 -37.61 9.75
N ASN A 356 -10.43 -37.84 9.22
CA ASN A 356 -11.63 -37.10 9.60
C ASN A 356 -12.05 -37.50 11.03
N VAL A 357 -11.71 -36.68 12.02
CA VAL A 357 -12.34 -36.75 13.35
C VAL A 357 -13.62 -35.92 13.32
N GLY A 358 -14.75 -36.62 13.13
CA GLY A 358 -16.08 -36.06 13.34
C GLY A 358 -16.30 -35.75 14.82
N ILE A 359 -16.72 -34.52 15.11
CA ILE A 359 -17.26 -34.15 16.43
C ILE A 359 -18.77 -34.11 16.28
N GLU A 360 -19.44 -35.10 16.87
CA GLU A 360 -20.88 -35.17 17.02
C GLU A 360 -21.34 -34.17 18.09
N ILE A 361 -22.42 -33.44 17.81
CA ILE A 361 -23.14 -32.60 18.76
C ILE A 361 -24.28 -33.44 19.36
N PRO A 362 -24.33 -33.68 20.68
CA PRO A 362 -25.53 -34.17 21.33
C PRO A 362 -26.47 -33.02 21.73
N GLN A 363 -27.72 -33.11 21.28
CA GLN A 363 -28.87 -32.37 21.80
C GLN A 363 -29.45 -33.06 23.06
N ASP A 364 -30.00 -32.22 23.95
CA ASP A 364 -31.09 -32.44 24.92
C ASP A 364 -30.72 -32.07 26.38
N ILE A 365 -31.52 -31.41 27.23
CA ILE A 365 -32.85 -30.76 27.22
C ILE A 365 -33.01 -30.06 28.62
N MET A 366 -33.77 -28.95 28.69
CA MET A 366 -34.44 -28.30 29.87
C MET A 366 -33.55 -27.72 30.99
N GLU A 367 -33.86 -26.56 31.60
CA GLU A 367 -35.16 -26.13 32.14
C GLU A 367 -35.20 -24.60 32.40
N GLU A 368 -36.41 -24.08 32.31
CA GLU A 368 -36.92 -22.71 32.47
C GLU A 368 -36.77 -22.16 33.90
N VAL A 369 -36.31 -20.91 34.06
CA VAL A 369 -36.72 -20.04 35.18
C VAL A 369 -36.84 -18.59 34.70
N THR A 370 -38.04 -18.08 34.89
CA THR A 370 -38.58 -16.76 34.60
C THR A 370 -38.21 -15.68 35.64
N GLU A 371 -38.48 -14.43 35.24
CA GLU A 371 -38.76 -13.21 36.04
C GLU A 371 -37.63 -12.18 36.22
N PRO A 372 -37.94 -10.88 36.39
CA PRO A 372 -38.92 -10.05 35.69
C PRO A 372 -38.34 -8.69 35.23
N VAL A 373 -39.16 -7.97 34.48
CA VAL A 373 -39.00 -6.59 34.00
C VAL A 373 -38.99 -5.59 35.17
N GLU A 374 -38.08 -4.60 35.14
CA GLU A 374 -38.30 -3.29 35.76
C GLU A 374 -37.94 -2.16 34.77
N ASP A 375 -38.60 -1.05 35.00
CA ASP A 375 -39.21 -0.15 34.02
C ASP A 375 -38.59 1.26 34.12
N TYR A 376 -38.70 2.02 33.01
CA TYR A 376 -38.52 3.47 32.84
C TYR A 376 -37.14 4.12 33.09
N GLN A 377 -36.63 4.87 32.10
CA GLN A 377 -37.05 6.26 31.81
C GLN A 377 -36.37 6.78 30.53
N GLU A 378 -37.16 7.00 29.48
CA GLU A 378 -36.79 7.90 28.38
C GLU A 378 -36.83 9.34 28.88
N ILE A 379 -35.78 10.11 28.61
CA ILE A 379 -35.80 11.58 28.71
C ILE A 379 -35.42 12.11 27.31
N PRO A 380 -36.23 13.00 26.71
CA PRO A 380 -35.96 13.59 25.40
C PRO A 380 -34.97 14.75 25.53
N GLU A 381 -33.88 14.74 24.75
CA GLU A 381 -33.00 15.91 24.62
C GLU A 381 -33.51 16.82 23.48
N GLU A 382 -34.23 17.87 23.88
CA GLU A 382 -34.38 19.09 23.10
C GLU A 382 -33.02 19.81 23.06
N ASN A 383 -32.39 19.86 21.88
CA ASN A 383 -31.24 20.74 21.66
C ASN A 383 -31.73 22.12 21.21
N GLU A 384 -31.83 23.07 22.15
CA GLU A 384 -31.78 24.50 21.86
C GLU A 384 -30.32 24.95 21.68
N PRO A 385 -29.98 25.74 20.65
CA PRO A 385 -28.62 26.22 20.43
C PRO A 385 -28.30 27.41 21.34
N VAL A 386 -27.36 27.22 22.26
CA VAL A 386 -26.77 28.32 23.03
C VAL A 386 -25.79 29.09 22.13
N ILE A 387 -26.19 30.30 21.76
CA ILE A 387 -25.35 31.32 21.12
C ILE A 387 -24.34 31.81 22.15
N VAL A 388 -23.05 31.59 21.90
CA VAL A 388 -21.96 32.23 22.64
C VAL A 388 -21.44 33.38 21.78
N GLU A 389 -21.68 34.61 22.24
CA GLU A 389 -21.18 35.84 21.64
C GLU A 389 -19.65 35.91 21.70
N GLN A 390 -19.02 36.23 20.58
CA GLN A 390 -17.60 36.57 20.48
C GLN A 390 -17.34 37.95 21.10
N PRO A 391 -16.25 38.16 21.87
CA PRO A 391 -15.73 39.49 22.06
C PRO A 391 -14.76 39.84 20.92
N GLU A 392 -15.12 40.88 20.18
CA GLU A 392 -14.32 41.52 19.14
C GLU A 392 -13.01 42.10 19.71
N GLY A 393 -11.90 41.89 18.99
CA GLY A 393 -10.74 42.79 19.03
C GLY A 393 -9.42 42.18 19.52
N ILE A 394 -8.77 41.35 18.69
CA ILE A 394 -7.31 41.14 18.75
C ILE A 394 -6.77 41.17 17.31
N ALA A 395 -5.68 41.89 17.14
CA ALA A 395 -5.02 42.23 15.88
C ALA A 395 -4.71 41.00 15.01
N ILE A 396 -4.87 41.18 13.70
CA ILE A 396 -4.39 40.28 12.66
C ILE A 396 -2.86 40.23 12.80
N VAL A 397 -2.36 39.17 13.43
CA VAL A 397 -0.97 38.73 13.33
C VAL A 397 -1.03 37.47 12.49
N ASP A 398 -0.32 37.50 11.36
CA ASP A 398 -0.31 36.47 10.34
C ASP A 398 -0.21 35.07 10.96
N VAL A 399 -1.24 34.27 10.69
CA VAL A 399 -1.23 32.83 10.88
C VAL A 399 -0.05 32.31 10.03
N PRO A 400 0.88 31.49 10.57
CA PRO A 400 1.83 30.79 9.73
C PRO A 400 1.02 29.94 8.75
N SER A 401 1.10 30.27 7.47
CA SER A 401 0.43 29.53 6.40
C SER A 401 0.69 28.04 6.59
N GLU A 402 -0.38 27.24 6.59
CA GLU A 402 -0.28 25.78 6.54
C GLU A 402 0.72 25.39 5.43
N PRO A 403 1.51 24.31 5.60
CA PRO A 403 2.42 23.86 4.56
C PRO A 403 1.60 23.60 3.29
N GLU A 404 1.80 24.42 2.27
CA GLU A 404 1.14 24.26 0.98
C GLU A 404 1.44 22.86 0.46
N LEU A 405 0.44 21.97 0.49
CA LEU A 405 0.55 20.68 -0.17
C LEU A 405 0.74 20.95 -1.66
N TYR A 406 1.81 20.41 -2.21
CA TYR A 406 2.05 20.46 -3.64
C TYR A 406 1.04 19.56 -4.34
N GLU A 407 0.21 20.15 -5.19
CA GLU A 407 -0.72 19.45 -6.08
C GLU A 407 -0.19 19.53 -7.51
N GLU A 408 0.13 18.37 -8.10
CA GLU A 408 0.40 18.28 -9.53
C GLU A 408 -0.95 18.21 -10.25
N VAL A 409 -1.39 19.34 -10.83
CA VAL A 409 -2.69 19.42 -11.50
C VAL A 409 -2.55 18.92 -12.94
N SER A 410 -3.06 17.72 -13.22
CA SER A 410 -3.14 17.13 -14.56
C SER A 410 -4.59 17.07 -15.04
N GLU A 411 -4.82 17.24 -16.34
CA GLU A 411 -6.16 17.11 -16.95
C GLU A 411 -6.58 15.64 -17.18
N LYS A 412 -5.68 14.69 -16.94
CA LYS A 412 -5.97 13.26 -17.13
C LYS A 412 -6.95 12.76 -16.08
N THR A 413 -7.93 11.96 -16.51
CA THR A 413 -8.84 11.29 -15.58
C THR A 413 -8.13 10.13 -14.86
N ASP A 414 -8.64 9.71 -13.70
CA ASP A 414 -8.06 8.58 -12.95
C ASP A 414 -7.97 7.30 -13.79
N ILE A 415 -8.90 7.07 -14.71
CA ILE A 415 -8.87 5.91 -15.62
C ILE A 415 -7.75 6.04 -16.67
N ASP A 416 -7.46 7.25 -17.15
CA ASP A 416 -6.37 7.49 -18.11
C ASP A 416 -5.02 7.28 -17.42
N ILE A 417 -4.87 7.77 -16.19
CA ILE A 417 -3.68 7.57 -15.35
C ILE A 417 -3.49 6.08 -15.07
N ALA A 418 -4.55 5.38 -14.64
CA ALA A 418 -4.49 3.95 -14.35
C ALA A 418 -4.13 3.12 -15.59
N ARG A 419 -4.65 3.47 -16.77
CA ARG A 419 -4.30 2.82 -18.04
C ARG A 419 -2.84 3.00 -18.39
N GLU A 420 -2.31 4.22 -18.27
CA GLU A 420 -0.90 4.52 -18.53
C GLU A 420 0.02 3.75 -17.57
N GLU A 421 -0.30 3.76 -16.28
CA GLU A 421 0.49 3.03 -15.27
C GLU A 421 0.42 1.52 -15.46
N ASN A 422 -0.72 0.98 -15.87
CA ASN A 422 -0.86 -0.44 -16.19
C ASN A 422 -0.04 -0.81 -17.43
N GLU A 423 0.00 0.04 -18.45
CA GLU A 423 0.82 -0.17 -19.65
C GLU A 423 2.31 -0.18 -19.29
N LYS A 424 2.79 0.81 -18.51
CA LYS A 424 4.15 0.82 -17.96
C LYS A 424 4.46 -0.45 -17.16
N ALA A 425 3.51 -0.87 -16.31
CA ALA A 425 3.67 -2.07 -15.49
C ALA A 425 3.74 -3.35 -16.34
N ARG A 426 2.98 -3.44 -17.44
CA ARG A 426 3.02 -4.56 -18.38
C ARG A 426 4.33 -4.61 -19.17
N MET A 427 4.82 -3.48 -19.66
CA MET A 427 6.12 -3.41 -20.34
C MET A 427 7.25 -3.87 -19.41
N TYR A 428 7.23 -3.45 -18.15
CA TYR A 428 8.22 -3.91 -17.17
C TYR A 428 8.11 -5.41 -16.87
N LEU A 429 6.88 -5.95 -16.84
CA LEU A 429 6.68 -7.38 -16.69
C LEU A 429 7.26 -8.17 -17.87
N GLU A 430 7.08 -7.69 -19.10
CA GLU A 430 7.61 -8.31 -20.31
C GLU A 430 9.14 -8.40 -20.27
N MET A 431 9.83 -7.29 -19.97
CA MET A 431 11.29 -7.28 -19.76
C MET A 431 11.74 -8.24 -18.66
N LEU A 432 11.02 -8.29 -17.52
CA LEU A 432 11.37 -9.23 -16.45
C LEU A 432 11.18 -10.69 -16.84
N THR A 433 10.22 -11.01 -17.70
CA THR A 433 9.97 -12.39 -18.15
C THR A 433 10.96 -12.90 -19.19
N GLU A 434 11.68 -12.00 -19.87
CA GLU A 434 12.80 -12.35 -20.75
C GLU A 434 14.03 -12.79 -19.94
N GLU A 435 14.30 -12.13 -18.82
CA GLU A 435 15.50 -12.36 -18.01
C GLU A 435 15.30 -13.33 -16.84
N PHE A 436 14.07 -13.43 -16.30
CA PHE A 436 13.78 -14.18 -15.08
C PHE A 436 12.64 -15.20 -15.27
N SER A 437 12.73 -16.31 -14.52
CA SER A 437 11.70 -17.35 -14.56
C SER A 437 10.36 -16.86 -14.01
N GLN A 438 9.27 -17.51 -14.42
CA GLN A 438 7.90 -17.20 -13.98
C GLN A 438 7.69 -17.30 -12.46
N ASN A 439 8.55 -18.05 -11.76
CA ASN A 439 8.49 -18.25 -10.31
C ASN A 439 9.32 -17.21 -9.53
N ASP A 440 10.12 -16.37 -10.20
CA ASP A 440 10.92 -15.33 -9.56
C ASP A 440 10.01 -14.32 -8.83
N ILE A 441 10.42 -13.93 -7.62
CA ILE A 441 9.65 -13.03 -6.76
C ILE A 441 9.36 -11.68 -7.44
N ARG A 442 10.26 -11.18 -8.30
CA ARG A 442 10.10 -9.90 -9.02
C ARG A 442 9.01 -10.02 -10.08
N VAL A 443 9.06 -11.08 -10.90
CA VAL A 443 8.02 -11.38 -11.90
C VAL A 443 6.67 -11.55 -11.23
N ARG A 444 6.60 -12.28 -10.12
CA ARG A 444 5.35 -12.48 -9.36
C ARG A 444 4.80 -11.18 -8.78
N LYS A 445 5.64 -10.35 -8.17
CA LYS A 445 5.22 -9.03 -7.66
C LYS A 445 4.70 -8.13 -8.77
N GLN A 446 5.39 -8.12 -9.91
CA GLN A 446 4.98 -7.30 -11.05
C GLN A 446 3.65 -7.77 -11.67
N LYS A 447 3.42 -9.09 -11.74
CA LYS A 447 2.12 -9.65 -12.15
C LYS A 447 0.99 -9.21 -11.23
N ILE A 448 1.22 -9.19 -9.91
CA ILE A 448 0.23 -8.73 -8.93
C ILE A 448 -0.09 -7.25 -9.17
N LEU A 449 0.92 -6.41 -9.41
CA LEU A 449 0.72 -4.98 -9.70
C LEU A 449 -0.12 -4.77 -10.98
N VAL A 450 0.23 -5.48 -12.06
CA VAL A 450 -0.54 -5.43 -13.33
C VAL A 450 -1.98 -5.88 -13.11
N ALA A 451 -2.20 -6.97 -12.37
CA ALA A 451 -3.55 -7.47 -12.08
C ALA A 451 -4.36 -6.48 -11.22
N ALA A 452 -3.74 -5.85 -10.22
CA ALA A 452 -4.39 -4.85 -9.37
C ALA A 452 -4.79 -3.61 -10.17
N LEU A 453 -3.89 -3.09 -11.03
CA LEU A 453 -4.19 -1.96 -11.90
C LEU A 453 -5.28 -2.30 -12.94
N ALA A 454 -5.25 -3.49 -13.52
CA ALA A 454 -6.30 -3.95 -14.42
C ALA A 454 -7.67 -4.05 -13.72
N GLY A 455 -7.71 -4.52 -12.47
CA GLY A 455 -8.92 -4.52 -11.64
C GLY A 455 -9.45 -3.11 -11.37
N TYR A 456 -8.56 -2.19 -10.98
CA TYR A 456 -8.94 -0.80 -10.76
C TYR A 456 -9.46 -0.10 -12.02
N ILE A 457 -8.84 -0.36 -13.19
CA ILE A 457 -9.34 0.12 -14.48
C ILE A 457 -10.74 -0.42 -14.74
N HIS A 458 -11.00 -1.71 -14.46
CA HIS A 458 -12.33 -2.30 -14.65
C HIS A 458 -13.38 -1.64 -13.75
N ASP A 459 -13.06 -1.42 -12.47
CA ASP A 459 -13.96 -0.77 -11.52
C ASP A 459 -14.29 0.67 -11.96
N LEU A 460 -13.27 1.43 -12.41
CA LEU A 460 -13.48 2.78 -12.96
C LEU A 460 -14.28 2.76 -14.26
N ASP A 461 -14.02 1.80 -15.15
CA ASP A 461 -14.75 1.66 -16.42
C ASP A 461 -16.21 1.29 -16.17
N MET A 462 -16.51 0.48 -15.16
CA MET A 462 -17.89 0.19 -14.75
C MET A 462 -18.65 1.43 -14.25
N VAL A 463 -17.94 2.38 -13.60
CA VAL A 463 -18.53 3.64 -13.13
C VAL A 463 -18.73 4.63 -14.27
N LEU A 464 -17.75 4.75 -15.17
CA LEU A 464 -17.76 5.71 -16.28
C LEU A 464 -18.62 5.24 -17.45
N ASN A 465 -18.62 3.93 -17.72
CA ASN A 465 -19.30 3.26 -18.82
C ASN A 465 -20.11 2.07 -18.26
N PRO A 466 -21.21 2.32 -17.52
CA PRO A 466 -22.05 1.24 -17.04
C PRO A 466 -22.58 0.43 -18.23
N PRO A 467 -22.63 -0.92 -18.13
CA PRO A 467 -23.13 -1.75 -19.22
C PRO A 467 -24.55 -1.32 -19.62
N GLU A 468 -24.80 -1.19 -20.93
CA GLU A 468 -26.11 -0.85 -21.46
C GLU A 468 -27.14 -1.88 -20.96
N GLU A 469 -28.11 -1.43 -20.16
CA GLU A 469 -29.22 -2.30 -19.77
C GLU A 469 -30.00 -2.67 -21.03
N PRO A 470 -30.39 -3.95 -21.22
CA PRO A 470 -31.16 -4.36 -22.39
C PRO A 470 -32.45 -3.53 -22.48
N GLU A 471 -32.71 -2.94 -23.66
CA GLU A 471 -33.94 -2.18 -23.92
C GLU A 471 -35.15 -3.05 -23.60
N GLN A 472 -35.85 -2.71 -22.52
CA GLN A 472 -36.95 -3.52 -22.04
C GLN A 472 -38.19 -3.33 -22.93
N LEU A 473 -38.76 -4.43 -23.40
CA LEU A 473 -39.99 -4.42 -24.20
C LEU A 473 -41.16 -3.86 -23.39
N GLU A 474 -41.95 -2.96 -23.97
CA GLU A 474 -43.19 -2.46 -23.35
C GLU A 474 -44.16 -3.60 -23.02
N LEU A 475 -44.87 -3.49 -21.89
CA LEU A 475 -45.80 -4.53 -21.45
C LEU A 475 -46.94 -4.68 -22.48
N PRO A 476 -47.14 -5.86 -23.10
CA PRO A 476 -48.24 -6.05 -24.03
C PRO A 476 -49.59 -5.83 -23.34
N LYS A 477 -50.62 -5.40 -24.08
CA LYS A 477 -51.98 -5.26 -23.51
C LYS A 477 -52.64 -6.62 -23.30
N LEU A 478 -52.56 -7.14 -22.07
CA LEU A 478 -53.06 -8.46 -21.67
C LEU A 478 -54.54 -8.34 -21.22
N ARG A 479 -55.48 -8.87 -22.00
CA ARG A 479 -56.92 -8.69 -21.75
C ARG A 479 -57.50 -9.76 -20.82
N ASN A 480 -57.05 -11.00 -20.94
CA ASN A 480 -57.59 -12.15 -20.17
C ASN A 480 -56.51 -12.79 -19.26
N ASN A 481 -56.90 -13.75 -18.43
CA ASN A 481 -55.95 -14.40 -17.50
C ASN A 481 -54.97 -15.29 -18.26
N ASP A 482 -55.43 -15.95 -19.32
CA ASP A 482 -54.60 -16.89 -20.09
C ASP A 482 -53.43 -16.18 -20.76
N GLN A 483 -53.65 -14.99 -21.34
CA GLN A 483 -52.60 -14.13 -21.88
C GLN A 483 -51.58 -13.72 -20.82
N ARG A 484 -52.02 -13.45 -19.59
CA ARG A 484 -51.10 -13.10 -18.48
C ARG A 484 -50.23 -14.28 -18.09
N LYS A 485 -50.79 -15.48 -18.05
CA LYS A 485 -50.06 -16.71 -17.76
C LYS A 485 -49.08 -17.05 -18.89
N GLU A 486 -49.51 -16.90 -20.13
CA GLU A 486 -48.66 -17.12 -21.31
C GLU A 486 -47.48 -16.14 -21.32
N TRP A 487 -47.72 -14.86 -21.05
CA TRP A 487 -46.66 -13.85 -20.93
C TRP A 487 -45.67 -14.17 -19.80
N LEU A 488 -46.16 -14.58 -18.62
CA LEU A 488 -45.30 -15.00 -17.50
C LEU A 488 -44.41 -16.19 -17.90
N ASN A 489 -44.96 -17.20 -18.58
CA ASN A 489 -44.20 -18.36 -19.03
C ASN A 489 -43.19 -18.05 -20.15
N ASN A 490 -43.40 -16.98 -20.91
CA ASN A 490 -42.48 -16.49 -21.93
C ASN A 490 -41.43 -15.51 -21.36
N TYR A 491 -41.02 -15.70 -20.10
CA TYR A 491 -39.99 -14.86 -19.45
C TYR A 491 -38.65 -14.82 -20.18
N LYS A 492 -38.37 -15.82 -21.03
CA LYS A 492 -37.15 -15.88 -21.85
C LYS A 492 -37.09 -14.76 -22.89
N ASP A 493 -38.24 -14.26 -23.35
CA ASP A 493 -38.33 -13.17 -24.32
C ASP A 493 -37.94 -11.81 -23.71
N TRP A 494 -37.87 -11.71 -22.37
CA TRP A 494 -37.43 -10.49 -21.66
C TRP A 494 -35.92 -10.25 -21.79
N GLY A 495 -35.17 -11.27 -22.23
CA GLY A 495 -33.72 -11.25 -22.27
C GLY A 495 -33.10 -11.78 -20.97
N LEU A 496 -31.97 -12.48 -21.10
CA LEU A 496 -31.20 -12.95 -19.96
C LEU A 496 -30.58 -11.75 -19.24
N TRP A 497 -30.88 -11.60 -17.95
CA TRP A 497 -30.35 -10.50 -17.15
C TRP A 497 -28.98 -10.83 -16.56
N TYR A 498 -28.87 -12.00 -15.93
CA TYR A 498 -27.65 -12.46 -15.27
C TYR A 498 -27.64 -13.98 -15.22
N ARG A 499 -26.48 -14.61 -15.38
CA ARG A 499 -26.30 -16.05 -15.15
C ARG A 499 -25.24 -16.25 -14.08
N ASP A 500 -25.58 -17.06 -13.09
CA ASP A 500 -24.64 -17.50 -12.07
C ASP A 500 -24.08 -18.88 -12.46
N GLU A 501 -22.80 -18.92 -12.85
CA GLU A 501 -22.13 -20.18 -13.22
C GLU A 501 -21.83 -21.08 -12.02
N ASN A 502 -21.75 -20.53 -10.80
CA ASN A 502 -21.38 -21.29 -9.61
C ASN A 502 -22.54 -22.15 -9.08
N ILE A 503 -23.78 -21.65 -9.24
CA ILE A 503 -25.00 -22.36 -8.84
C ILE A 503 -25.85 -22.83 -10.02
N ASP A 504 -25.39 -22.56 -11.24
CA ASP A 504 -26.05 -22.87 -12.51
C ASP A 504 -27.49 -22.32 -12.58
N VAL A 505 -27.68 -21.02 -12.37
CA VAL A 505 -29.00 -20.37 -12.36
C VAL A 505 -29.03 -19.22 -13.36
N ASN A 506 -30.09 -19.17 -14.17
CA ASN A 506 -30.37 -18.05 -15.07
C ASN A 506 -31.39 -17.11 -14.41
N TYR A 507 -31.09 -15.82 -14.39
CA TYR A 507 -32.00 -14.79 -13.92
C TYR A 507 -32.52 -13.96 -15.09
N TYR A 508 -33.83 -13.77 -15.12
CA TYR A 508 -34.53 -12.88 -16.04
C TYR A 508 -35.20 -11.77 -15.23
N LYS A 509 -35.26 -10.57 -15.78
CA LYS A 509 -35.75 -9.37 -15.08
C LYS A 509 -36.75 -8.63 -15.95
N TYR A 510 -37.80 -8.09 -15.32
CA TYR A 510 -38.74 -7.16 -15.92
C TYR A 510 -39.08 -6.04 -14.92
N ASP A 511 -38.76 -4.79 -15.27
CA ASP A 511 -39.16 -3.59 -14.50
C ASP A 511 -40.49 -3.04 -15.00
N PHE A 512 -41.41 -2.74 -14.09
CA PHE A 512 -42.70 -2.14 -14.42
C PHE A 512 -42.67 -0.62 -14.24
N GLU A 513 -43.59 0.10 -14.90
CA GLU A 513 -43.68 1.57 -14.82
C GLU A 513 -44.01 2.09 -13.41
N ASP A 514 -44.64 1.28 -12.56
CA ASP A 514 -44.92 1.61 -11.15
C ASP A 514 -43.69 1.49 -10.24
N GLY A 515 -42.54 1.08 -10.77
CA GLY A 515 -41.29 0.83 -10.05
C GLY A 515 -41.20 -0.56 -9.43
N SER A 516 -42.21 -1.42 -9.60
CA SER A 516 -42.15 -2.83 -9.20
C SER A 516 -41.20 -3.60 -10.12
N ARG A 517 -40.58 -4.68 -9.61
CA ARG A 517 -39.66 -5.53 -10.37
C ARG A 517 -40.03 -6.99 -10.25
N LEU A 518 -40.10 -7.71 -11.37
CA LEU A 518 -40.27 -9.16 -11.40
C LEU A 518 -38.97 -9.83 -11.83
N VAL A 519 -38.51 -10.77 -11.02
CA VAL A 519 -37.32 -11.59 -11.30
C VAL A 519 -37.75 -13.05 -11.43
N VAL A 520 -37.23 -13.74 -12.45
CA VAL A 520 -37.42 -15.19 -12.63
C VAL A 520 -36.07 -15.87 -12.47
N ALA A 521 -35.99 -16.79 -11.50
CA ALA A 521 -34.85 -17.67 -11.32
C ALA A 521 -35.13 -19.01 -12.02
N GLU A 522 -34.46 -19.26 -13.13
CA GLU A 522 -34.54 -20.52 -13.89
C GLU A 522 -33.34 -21.41 -13.55
N TYR A 523 -33.65 -22.65 -13.24
CA TYR A 523 -32.73 -23.73 -12.92
C TYR A 523 -32.78 -24.73 -14.08
N PRO A 524 -31.86 -24.64 -15.06
CA PRO A 524 -31.89 -25.48 -16.25
C PRO A 524 -31.65 -26.95 -15.91
N GLN A 525 -32.33 -27.85 -16.63
CA GLN A 525 -32.06 -29.30 -16.61
C GLN A 525 -31.93 -29.91 -15.21
N ARG A 526 -32.76 -29.50 -14.24
CA ARG A 526 -32.69 -30.04 -12.89
C ARG A 526 -33.16 -31.48 -12.82
N GLU A 527 -32.34 -32.33 -12.21
CA GLU A 527 -32.69 -33.70 -11.87
C GLU A 527 -33.51 -33.70 -10.58
N GLN A 528 -34.72 -34.24 -10.65
CA GLN A 528 -35.55 -34.45 -9.47
C GLN A 528 -35.27 -35.83 -8.88
N ALA A 529 -35.42 -35.97 -7.56
CA ALA A 529 -35.21 -37.24 -6.85
C ALA A 529 -36.13 -38.39 -7.35
N TRP A 530 -37.26 -38.03 -7.98
CA TRP A 530 -38.20 -38.96 -8.60
C TRP A 530 -37.85 -39.15 -10.08
N LYS A 531 -38.25 -40.28 -10.68
CA LYS A 531 -37.93 -40.65 -12.09
C LYS A 531 -38.59 -39.73 -13.13
N CYS A 532 -38.23 -38.46 -13.13
CA CYS A 532 -38.59 -37.45 -14.12
C CYS A 532 -37.40 -37.25 -15.05
N VAL A 533 -37.70 -37.00 -16.33
CA VAL A 533 -36.69 -36.48 -17.26
C VAL A 533 -36.25 -35.10 -16.74
N PRO A 534 -34.95 -34.75 -16.80
CA PRO A 534 -34.49 -33.41 -16.43
C PRO A 534 -35.30 -32.32 -17.13
N ARG A 535 -35.68 -31.28 -16.39
CA ARG A 535 -36.49 -30.16 -16.89
C ARG A 535 -36.01 -28.87 -16.28
N ASP A 536 -36.30 -27.78 -16.97
CA ASP A 536 -36.03 -26.45 -16.46
C ASP A 536 -37.09 -26.13 -15.38
N GLU A 537 -36.63 -25.86 -14.16
CA GLU A 537 -37.48 -25.36 -13.09
C GLU A 537 -37.37 -23.84 -13.05
N HIS A 538 -38.44 -23.12 -12.72
CA HIS A 538 -38.37 -21.67 -12.60
C HIS A 538 -39.26 -21.17 -11.47
N TYR A 539 -38.79 -20.10 -10.81
CA TYR A 539 -39.45 -19.49 -9.66
C TYR A 539 -39.53 -17.98 -9.89
N TYR A 540 -40.71 -17.42 -9.62
CA TYR A 540 -40.98 -15.99 -9.77
C TYR A 540 -40.77 -15.27 -8.43
N HIS A 541 -40.17 -14.08 -8.46
CA HIS A 541 -39.95 -13.23 -7.29
C HIS A 541 -40.37 -11.80 -7.62
N LEU A 542 -41.46 -11.33 -7.03
CA LEU A 542 -42.01 -10.00 -7.26
C LEU A 542 -41.61 -9.04 -6.14
N LEU A 543 -40.84 -8.02 -6.50
CA LEU A 543 -40.53 -6.87 -5.67
C LEU A 543 -41.60 -5.78 -5.93
N GLU A 544 -42.78 -5.97 -5.33
CA GLU A 544 -43.93 -5.07 -5.47
C GLU A 544 -43.74 -3.77 -4.67
N LYS A 545 -43.93 -2.62 -5.34
CA LYS A 545 -43.91 -1.29 -4.70
C LYS A 545 -45.26 -0.93 -4.08
N GLY A 546 -45.23 -0.24 -2.94
CA GLY A 546 -46.45 0.25 -2.28
C GLY A 546 -47.41 -0.86 -1.82
N ARG A 547 -46.89 -2.06 -1.55
CA ARG A 547 -47.68 -3.20 -1.08
C ARG A 547 -48.25 -2.91 0.31
N ARG A 548 -49.53 -3.21 0.53
CA ARG A 548 -50.15 -3.06 1.85
C ARG A 548 -49.68 -4.16 2.79
N LYS A 549 -49.32 -3.80 4.02
CA LYS A 549 -49.05 -4.79 5.06
C LYS A 549 -50.33 -5.55 5.43
N ALA A 550 -50.22 -6.87 5.51
CA ALA A 550 -51.34 -7.72 5.88
C ALA A 550 -51.79 -7.42 7.33
N GLY A 551 -53.07 -7.15 7.53
CA GLY A 551 -53.67 -6.90 8.85
C GLY A 551 -53.71 -5.44 9.31
N THR A 552 -53.16 -4.51 8.53
CA THR A 552 -53.20 -3.05 8.81
C THR A 552 -53.89 -2.31 7.67
N THR A 553 -54.69 -1.28 7.96
CA THR A 553 -55.44 -0.56 6.93
C THR A 553 -54.61 0.44 6.13
N ASP A 554 -53.57 1.04 6.73
CA ASP A 554 -52.90 2.22 6.15
C ASP A 554 -51.38 2.09 5.96
N GLU A 555 -50.74 1.01 6.42
CA GLU A 555 -49.30 0.82 6.24
C GLU A 555 -48.97 0.19 4.88
N ILE A 556 -48.22 0.92 4.07
CA ILE A 556 -47.64 0.47 2.81
C ILE A 556 -46.13 0.28 2.96
N TYR A 557 -45.57 -0.67 2.23
CA TYR A 557 -44.14 -0.91 2.17
C TYR A 557 -43.73 -1.44 0.81
N ASP A 558 -42.45 -1.26 0.47
CA ASP A 558 -41.86 -1.83 -0.74
C ASP A 558 -41.34 -3.22 -0.44
N HIS A 559 -41.81 -4.22 -1.19
CA HIS A 559 -41.38 -5.59 -1.00
C HIS A 559 -39.94 -5.75 -1.49
N GLN A 560 -39.07 -6.23 -0.60
CA GLN A 560 -37.67 -6.54 -0.93
C GLN A 560 -37.56 -7.97 -1.45
N TYR A 561 -36.45 -8.28 -2.12
CA TYR A 561 -36.19 -9.64 -2.61
C TYR A 561 -36.16 -10.63 -1.43
N ILE A 562 -36.90 -11.73 -1.59
CA ILE A 562 -36.90 -12.86 -0.67
C ILE A 562 -36.77 -14.16 -1.47
N GLN A 563 -36.24 -15.20 -0.82
CA GLN A 563 -36.07 -16.52 -1.44
C GLN A 563 -37.39 -17.19 -1.82
N TYR A 564 -38.49 -16.84 -1.16
CA TYR A 564 -39.78 -17.45 -1.42
C TYR A 564 -40.33 -17.01 -2.79
N ALA A 565 -40.83 -17.99 -3.54
CA ALA A 565 -41.42 -17.75 -4.85
C ALA A 565 -42.87 -17.24 -4.71
N ASP A 566 -43.21 -16.25 -5.53
CA ASP A 566 -44.59 -15.80 -5.71
C ASP A 566 -45.36 -16.77 -6.61
N SER A 567 -46.61 -17.03 -6.23
CA SER A 567 -47.48 -17.90 -7.01
C SER A 567 -47.91 -17.23 -8.32
N GLU A 568 -47.99 -17.99 -9.41
CA GLU A 568 -48.51 -17.53 -10.70
C GLU A 568 -49.88 -16.85 -10.58
N THR A 569 -50.74 -17.36 -9.69
CA THR A 569 -52.07 -16.78 -9.42
C THR A 569 -51.97 -15.35 -8.87
N TYR A 570 -51.04 -15.11 -7.94
CA TYR A 570 -50.79 -13.79 -7.36
C TYR A 570 -50.25 -12.83 -8.41
N LEU A 571 -49.28 -13.26 -9.22
CA LEU A 571 -48.70 -12.45 -10.31
C LEU A 571 -49.75 -12.06 -11.35
N VAL A 572 -50.67 -12.97 -11.69
CA VAL A 572 -51.78 -12.68 -12.60
C VAL A 572 -52.73 -11.62 -12.00
N GLU A 573 -52.95 -11.61 -10.69
CA GLU A 573 -53.71 -10.55 -10.01
C GLU A 573 -52.98 -9.22 -9.97
N PHE A 574 -51.67 -9.24 -9.70
CA PHE A 574 -50.81 -8.06 -9.78
C PHE A 574 -50.87 -7.41 -11.18
N LEU A 575 -50.63 -8.20 -12.24
CA LEU A 575 -50.70 -7.73 -13.63
C LEU A 575 -52.09 -7.20 -14.02
N LYS A 576 -53.17 -7.77 -13.46
CA LYS A 576 -54.53 -7.23 -13.65
C LYS A 576 -54.69 -5.86 -13.01
N ASN A 577 -54.14 -5.66 -11.82
CA ASN A 577 -54.28 -4.41 -11.08
C ASN A 577 -53.47 -3.30 -11.74
N LEU A 578 -52.24 -3.61 -12.18
CA LEU A 578 -51.36 -2.70 -12.90
C LEU A 578 -52.04 -2.14 -14.17
N GLN A 579 -52.57 -3.03 -15.04
CA GLN A 579 -53.29 -2.63 -16.27
C GLN A 579 -54.69 -2.05 -16.04
N LYS A 580 -55.23 -2.11 -14.81
CA LYS A 580 -56.48 -1.42 -14.45
C LYS A 580 -56.22 0.00 -13.95
N GLY A 581 -55.03 0.27 -13.39
CA GLY A 581 -54.60 1.56 -12.88
C GLY A 581 -54.19 2.56 -13.97
N GLU A 582 -53.79 2.07 -15.16
CA GLU A 582 -53.43 2.89 -16.35
C GLU A 582 -54.63 3.57 -17.06
N LYS A 583 -55.79 3.72 -16.42
CA LYS A 583 -57.02 4.23 -17.05
C LYS A 583 -57.34 5.68 -16.74
#